data_AF-A0A673LM92-F1
#
_entry.id   AF-A0A673LM92-F1
#
_cell.length_a   1.000
_cell.length_b   1.000
_cell.length_c   1.000
_cell.angle_alpha   90.00
_cell.angle_beta   90.00
_cell.angle_gamma   90.00
#
_symmetry.space_group_name_H-M   'P 1'
#
loop_
_entity.id
_entity.type
_entity.pdbx_description
1 polymer ?
#
loop_
_entity_poly.entity_id
_entity_poly.type
_entity_poly.pdbx_seq_one_letter_code
_entity_poly.pdbx_strand_id
1 'polypeptide(L)'
;MEWTKPSMMRQQEVEVSLPRFKMEETYDMKSLLISMGMEDVFDGQKVNLSGMSPNNDLVVTKVIHKAFVEVNEEGTEAAAATGIFMEGSSRWIPPVFNADHPFLFFIRHNPTKSILFYGRFCSP
;
A
#
# COMPACT_ATOMS: atom_id res chain seq x y z
N MET A 1 3.04 13.52 2.66
CA MET A 1 1.68 13.01 2.96
C MET A 1 1.36 13.28 4.42
N GLU A 2 0.65 14.37 4.74
CA GLU A 2 0.33 14.74 6.14
C GLU A 2 -0.62 13.73 6.82
N TRP A 3 -1.64 13.28 6.10
CA TRP A 3 -2.66 12.32 6.54
C TRP A 3 -2.18 10.94 7.01
N THR A 4 -0.96 10.50 6.68
CA THR A 4 -0.43 9.17 7.07
C THR A 4 0.74 9.25 8.06
N LYS A 5 1.01 10.43 8.64
CA LYS A 5 2.07 10.64 9.63
C LYS A 5 1.64 10.08 10.99
N PRO A 6 2.37 9.10 11.57
CA PRO A 6 2.04 8.57 12.89
C PRO A 6 2.07 9.63 14.00
N SER A 7 2.94 10.63 13.89
CA SER A 7 3.03 11.73 14.87
C SER A 7 1.79 12.63 14.91
N MET A 8 0.93 12.56 13.88
CA MET A 8 -0.33 13.28 13.81
C MET A 8 -1.52 12.40 14.25
N MET A 9 -1.26 11.16 14.68
CA MET A 9 -2.26 10.19 15.15
C MET A 9 -2.17 10.05 16.67
N ARG A 10 -3.31 9.81 17.32
CA ARG A 10 -3.39 9.52 18.75
C ARG A 10 -3.85 8.09 18.93
N GLN A 11 -3.29 7.40 19.91
CA GLN A 11 -3.77 6.07 20.30
C GLN A 11 -5.16 6.20 20.93
N GLN A 12 -6.10 5.41 20.44
CA GLN A 12 -7.48 5.33 20.91
C GLN A 12 -7.95 3.89 20.70
N GLU A 13 -8.73 3.35 21.62
CA GLU A 13 -9.39 2.06 21.43
C GLU A 13 -10.61 2.24 20.50
N VAL A 14 -10.70 1.38 19.49
CA VAL A 14 -11.63 1.48 18.35
C VAL A 14 -12.14 0.08 18.02
N GLU A 15 -13.42 -0.06 17.73
CA GLU A 15 -13.98 -1.29 17.16
C GLU A 15 -13.73 -1.28 15.64
N VAL A 16 -12.91 -2.20 15.14
CA VAL A 16 -12.46 -2.22 13.74
C VAL A 16 -13.08 -3.39 12.99
N SER A 17 -13.77 -3.08 11.90
CA SER A 17 -14.25 -4.05 10.91
C SER A 17 -13.55 -3.81 9.58
N LEU A 18 -12.79 -4.81 9.11
CA LEU A 18 -12.03 -4.80 7.87
C LEU A 18 -12.34 -6.08 7.07
N PRO A 19 -12.59 -6.00 5.76
CA PRO A 19 -12.86 -7.21 4.98
C PRO A 19 -11.62 -8.09 4.86
N ARG A 20 -11.83 -9.40 4.88
CA ARG A 20 -10.86 -10.37 4.35
C ARG A 20 -10.84 -10.22 2.83
N PHE A 21 -9.66 -10.02 2.24
CA PHE A 21 -9.56 -9.89 0.79
C PHE A 21 -8.23 -10.42 0.25
N LYS A 22 -8.26 -10.78 -1.03
CA LYS A 22 -7.09 -11.19 -1.81
C LYS A 22 -7.08 -10.42 -3.12
N MET A 23 -5.97 -9.77 -3.41
CA MET A 23 -5.76 -8.96 -4.61
C MET A 23 -4.49 -9.43 -5.31
N GLU A 24 -4.60 -9.70 -6.60
CA GLU A 24 -3.46 -10.03 -7.46
C GLU A 24 -3.58 -9.22 -8.74
N GLU A 25 -2.56 -8.42 -9.03
CA GLU A 25 -2.57 -7.56 -10.22
C GLU A 25 -1.23 -7.66 -10.94
N THR A 26 -1.27 -7.61 -12.27
CA THR A 26 -0.08 -7.58 -13.12
C THR A 26 -0.20 -6.44 -14.11
N TYR A 27 0.77 -5.52 -14.08
CA TYR A 27 0.82 -4.33 -14.90
C TYR A 27 1.98 -4.40 -15.88
N ASP A 28 1.73 -4.06 -17.14
CA ASP A 28 2.77 -3.60 -18.06
C ASP A 28 2.95 -2.09 -17.86
N MET A 29 4.06 -1.72 -17.22
CA MET A 29 4.32 -0.36 -16.80
C MET A 29 4.84 0.52 -17.94
N LYS A 30 5.12 -0.02 -19.13
CA LYS A 30 5.75 0.73 -20.22
C LYS A 30 4.99 2.00 -20.56
N SER A 31 3.69 1.90 -20.88
CA SER A 31 2.88 3.06 -21.25
C SER A 31 2.78 4.09 -20.13
N LEU A 32 2.69 3.63 -18.88
CA LEU A 32 2.62 4.50 -17.71
C LEU A 32 3.95 5.25 -17.51
N LEU A 33 5.09 4.56 -17.58
CA LEU A 33 6.42 5.17 -17.45
C LEU A 33 6.68 6.19 -18.56
N ILE A 34 6.28 5.89 -19.80
CA ILE A 34 6.32 6.85 -20.92
C ILE A 34 5.48 8.09 -20.58
N SER A 35 4.25 7.92 -20.09
CA SER A 35 3.39 9.05 -19.71
C SER A 35 3.95 9.90 -18.56
N MET A 36 4.84 9.32 -17.74
CA MET A 36 5.57 10.02 -16.67
C MET A 36 6.89 10.66 -17.15
N GLY A 37 7.21 10.60 -18.44
CA GLY A 37 8.39 11.23 -19.05
C GLY A 37 9.60 10.30 -19.23
N MET A 38 9.47 9.00 -18.94
CA MET A 38 10.54 8.03 -19.16
C MET A 38 10.48 7.43 -20.58
N GLU A 39 10.31 8.25 -21.62
CA GLU A 39 10.19 7.73 -23.00
C GLU A 39 11.51 7.22 -23.58
N ASP A 40 12.62 7.94 -23.34
CA ASP A 40 13.91 7.68 -23.96
C ASP A 40 14.44 6.28 -23.67
N VAL A 41 14.15 5.72 -22.48
CA VAL A 41 14.61 4.39 -22.10
C VAL A 41 14.01 3.26 -22.95
N PHE A 42 12.86 3.54 -23.60
CA PHE A 42 12.16 2.62 -24.49
C PHE A 42 12.42 2.89 -25.98
N ASP A 43 13.14 3.96 -26.33
CA ASP A 43 13.46 4.37 -27.70
C ASP A 43 14.91 4.02 -28.03
N GLY A 44 15.12 3.08 -28.95
CA GLY A 44 16.46 2.63 -29.34
C GLY A 44 17.36 3.70 -29.96
N GLN A 45 16.81 4.84 -30.40
CA GLN A 45 17.59 5.97 -30.93
C GLN A 45 17.97 6.99 -29.85
N LYS A 46 17.21 7.07 -28.75
CA LYS A 46 17.42 8.04 -27.67
C LYS A 46 18.03 7.44 -26.41
N VAL A 47 17.86 6.13 -26.20
CA VAL A 47 18.30 5.42 -25.00
C VAL A 47 19.81 5.57 -24.80
N ASN A 48 20.18 5.91 -23.57
CA ASN A 48 21.57 5.95 -23.13
C ASN A 48 21.73 5.07 -21.89
N LEU A 49 22.18 3.84 -22.10
CA LEU A 49 22.50 2.87 -21.05
C LEU A 49 24.00 2.57 -20.99
N SER A 50 24.84 3.56 -21.36
CA SER A 50 26.30 3.45 -21.38
C SER A 50 26.93 3.05 -20.03
N GLY A 51 26.27 3.38 -18.92
CA GLY A 51 26.65 2.93 -17.58
C GLY A 51 26.48 1.42 -17.33
N MET A 52 25.69 0.73 -18.16
CA MET A 52 25.48 -0.72 -18.11
C MET A 52 26.25 -1.45 -19.22
N SER A 53 26.18 -0.93 -20.45
CA SER A 53 26.91 -1.46 -21.61
C SER A 53 27.57 -0.32 -22.39
N PRO A 54 28.91 -0.29 -22.50
CA PRO A 54 29.62 0.75 -23.25
C PRO A 54 29.22 0.83 -24.73
N ASN A 55 28.71 -0.27 -25.31
CA ASN A 55 28.35 -0.35 -26.72
C ASN A 55 26.97 0.23 -27.04
N ASN A 56 26.22 0.68 -26.03
CA ASN A 56 24.86 1.23 -26.14
C ASN A 56 23.90 0.36 -26.97
N ASP A 57 24.03 -0.96 -26.81
CA ASP A 57 23.27 -2.01 -27.50
C ASP A 57 22.06 -2.48 -26.69
N LEU A 58 21.71 -1.76 -25.63
CA LEU A 58 20.62 -2.08 -24.71
C LEU A 58 19.45 -1.11 -24.89
N VAL A 59 18.24 -1.65 -24.89
CA VAL A 59 17.00 -0.89 -24.84
C VAL A 59 16.02 -1.59 -23.90
N VAL A 60 15.28 -0.83 -23.10
CA VAL A 60 14.22 -1.41 -22.28
C VAL A 60 13.03 -1.68 -23.19
N THR A 61 12.62 -2.94 -23.28
CA THR A 61 11.51 -3.34 -24.14
C THR A 61 10.18 -3.40 -23.39
N LYS A 62 10.21 -3.92 -22.15
CA LYS A 62 9.04 -4.16 -21.31
C LYS A 62 9.37 -4.01 -19.83
N VAL A 63 8.42 -3.55 -19.03
CA VAL A 63 8.53 -3.49 -17.57
C VAL A 63 7.27 -4.11 -16.98
N ILE A 64 7.41 -5.29 -16.37
CA ILE A 64 6.29 -6.01 -15.75
C ILE A 64 6.35 -5.84 -14.23
N HIS A 65 5.25 -5.36 -13.66
CA HIS A 65 5.07 -5.27 -12.22
C HIS A 65 3.90 -6.16 -11.80
N LYS A 66 4.18 -7.24 -11.06
CA LYS A 66 3.18 -8.14 -10.49
C LYS A 66 3.17 -7.98 -8.98
N ALA A 67 1.99 -7.75 -8.41
CA ALA A 67 1.80 -7.55 -6.99
C ALA A 67 0.67 -8.44 -6.46
N PHE A 68 0.84 -8.91 -5.24
CA PHE A 68 -0.09 -9.78 -4.55
C PHE A 68 -0.26 -9.32 -3.09
N VAL A 69 -1.49 -9.22 -2.63
CA VAL A 69 -1.84 -8.89 -1.24
C VAL A 69 -2.97 -9.80 -0.78
N GLU A 70 -2.79 -10.43 0.38
CA GLU A 70 -3.83 -11.19 1.06
C GLU A 70 -3.92 -10.68 2.49
N VAL A 71 -5.13 -10.30 2.91
CA VAL A 71 -5.43 -9.84 4.25
C VAL A 71 -6.40 -10.84 4.87
N ASN A 72 -5.96 -11.47 5.95
CA ASN A 72 -6.71 -12.41 6.76
C ASN A 72 -6.44 -12.18 8.26
N GLU A 73 -7.16 -12.90 9.10
CA GLU A 73 -7.13 -12.82 10.55
C GLU A 73 -5.84 -13.43 11.14
N GLU A 74 -5.24 -14.42 10.46
CA GLU A 74 -4.01 -15.09 10.89
C GLU A 74 -2.82 -14.12 10.96
N GLY A 75 -2.78 -13.09 10.09
CA GLY A 75 -1.78 -12.03 10.14
C GLY A 75 -1.94 -11.02 11.30
N THR A 76 -3.05 -11.07 12.04
CA THR A 76 -3.44 -10.11 13.09
C THR A 76 -3.93 -10.84 14.36
N GLU A 77 -3.28 -11.93 14.76
CA GLU A 77 -3.66 -12.75 15.92
C GLU A 77 -3.23 -12.15 17.28
N ALA A 78 -2.96 -10.83 17.35
CA ALA A 78 -2.32 -10.19 18.50
C ALA A 78 -3.03 -8.90 18.95
N ALA A 79 -4.26 -9.00 19.46
CA ALA A 79 -4.83 -8.04 20.44
C ALA A 79 -6.23 -8.47 20.87
N ALA A 80 -6.36 -9.58 21.60
CA ALA A 80 -7.52 -9.77 22.47
C ALA A 80 -7.40 -8.73 23.61
N ALA A 81 -8.02 -7.56 23.44
CA ALA A 81 -8.09 -6.53 24.46
C ALA A 81 -9.04 -6.97 25.57
N THR A 82 -8.49 -7.37 26.71
CA THR A 82 -9.23 -7.55 27.96
C THR A 82 -9.75 -6.19 28.44
N GLY A 83 -11.04 -5.91 28.21
CA GLY A 83 -11.71 -4.71 28.73
C GLY A 83 -11.99 -4.82 30.22
N ILE A 84 -11.44 -3.91 31.02
CA ILE A 84 -11.77 -3.76 32.45
C ILE A 84 -13.06 -2.93 32.54
N PHE A 85 -14.17 -3.56 32.96
CA PHE A 85 -15.40 -2.84 33.29
C PHE A 85 -15.29 -2.26 34.70
N MET A 86 -14.93 -0.98 34.82
CA MET A 86 -15.12 -0.24 36.07
C MET A 86 -16.55 0.32 36.10
N GLU A 87 -17.40 -0.24 36.98
CA GLU A 87 -18.66 0.36 37.37
C GLU A 87 -18.40 1.74 37.99
N GLY A 88 -18.89 2.81 37.35
CA GLY A 88 -19.00 4.11 38.04
C GLY A 88 -18.87 5.38 37.21
N SER A 89 -18.60 5.36 35.91
CA SER A 89 -18.59 6.59 35.12
C SER A 89 -19.05 6.35 33.68
N SER A 90 -19.83 7.30 33.14
CA SER A 90 -20.26 7.44 31.73
C SER A 90 -19.86 6.30 30.80
N ARG A 91 -20.81 5.51 30.28
CA ARG A 91 -20.58 4.47 29.25
C ARG A 91 -19.65 5.00 28.17
N TRP A 92 -18.39 4.58 28.19
CA TRP A 92 -17.44 4.92 27.15
C TRP A 92 -17.68 3.94 26.00
N ILE A 93 -18.24 4.47 24.91
CA ILE A 93 -18.50 3.69 23.69
C ILE A 93 -17.31 3.96 22.75
N PRO A 94 -16.48 2.95 22.43
CA PRO A 94 -15.39 3.14 21.48
C PRO A 94 -15.95 3.55 20.12
N PRO A 95 -15.28 4.44 19.37
CA PRO A 95 -15.65 4.69 17.99
C PRO A 95 -15.55 3.41 17.16
N VAL A 96 -16.37 3.33 16.13
CA VAL A 96 -16.39 2.21 15.17
C VAL A 96 -15.70 2.65 13.88
N PHE A 97 -14.74 1.87 13.41
CA PHE A 97 -14.16 1.98 12.08
C PHE A 97 -14.65 0.80 11.24
N ASN A 98 -15.55 1.08 10.28
CA ASN A 98 -16.10 0.07 9.38
C ASN A 98 -15.65 0.35 7.95
N ALA A 99 -14.84 -0.54 7.39
CA ALA A 99 -14.38 -0.46 5.99
C ALA A 99 -15.32 -1.23 5.05
N ASP A 100 -16.60 -0.83 5.03
CA ASP A 100 -17.70 -1.45 4.26
C ASP A 100 -17.93 -0.83 2.86
N HIS A 101 -17.07 0.08 2.44
CA HIS A 101 -17.11 0.79 1.17
C HIS A 101 -15.68 1.02 0.65
N PRO A 102 -15.48 1.53 -0.59
CA PRO A 102 -14.15 1.64 -1.16
C PRO A 102 -13.16 2.42 -0.27
N PHE A 103 -11.99 1.83 -0.02
CA PHE A 103 -10.95 2.43 0.80
C PHE A 103 -9.56 2.32 0.14
N LEU A 104 -8.66 3.20 0.58
CA LEU A 104 -7.24 3.16 0.25
C LEU A 104 -6.48 2.48 1.38
N PHE A 105 -5.47 1.69 1.03
CA PHE A 105 -4.58 1.09 2.00
C PHE A 105 -3.11 1.26 1.59
N PHE A 106 -2.26 1.30 2.62
CA PHE A 106 -0.81 1.42 2.46
C PHE A 106 -0.14 0.42 3.40
N ILE A 107 0.76 -0.40 2.87
CA ILE A 107 1.68 -1.19 3.68
C ILE A 107 3.02 -0.48 3.66
N ARG A 108 3.48 -0.03 4.82
CA ARG A 108 4.66 0.84 4.94
C ARG A 108 5.71 0.23 5.86
N HIS A 109 6.97 0.29 5.42
CA HIS A 109 8.10 0.04 6.30
C HIS A 109 8.33 1.26 7.21
N ASN A 110 8.03 1.13 8.50
CA ASN A 110 8.03 2.25 9.44
C ASN A 110 9.40 2.91 9.68
N PRO A 111 10.54 2.20 9.71
CA PRO A 111 11.86 2.82 9.84
C PRO A 111 12.23 3.72 8.65
N THR A 112 12.12 3.20 7.41
CA THR A 112 12.52 3.93 6.19
C THR A 112 11.41 4.83 5.62
N LYS A 113 10.19 4.71 6.15
CA LYS A 113 8.97 5.37 5.64
C LYS A 113 8.60 4.96 4.20
N SER A 114 9.22 3.90 3.67
CA SER A 114 8.96 3.39 2.32
C SER A 114 7.59 2.75 2.22
N ILE A 115 6.84 3.09 1.17
CA ILE A 115 5.58 2.42 0.83
C ILE A 115 5.94 1.14 0.08
N LEU A 116 5.59 -0.01 0.64
CA LEU A 116 5.79 -1.32 0.04
C LEU A 116 4.61 -1.69 -0.87
N PHE A 117 3.40 -1.36 -0.42
CA PHE A 117 2.17 -1.53 -1.21
C PHE A 117 1.29 -0.29 -1.09
N TYR A 118 0.66 0.07 -2.20
CA TYR A 118 -0.36 1.09 -2.30
C TYR A 118 -1.51 0.53 -3.12
N GLY A 119 -2.70 0.52 -2.54
CA GLY A 119 -3.85 -0.10 -3.19
C GLY A 119 -5.16 0.60 -2.85
N ARG A 120 -6.15 0.34 -3.71
CA ARG A 120 -7.54 0.73 -3.53
C ARG A 120 -8.38 -0.53 -3.56
N PHE A 121 -9.15 -0.78 -2.51
CA PHE A 121 -10.14 -1.83 -2.47
C PHE A 121 -11.51 -1.22 -2.79
N CYS A 122 -12.23 -1.71 -3.79
CA CYS A 122 -13.49 -1.11 -4.28
C CYS A 122 -14.72 -2.01 -4.18
N SER A 123 -14.54 -3.32 -4.15
CA SER A 123 -15.61 -4.30 -3.98
C SER A 123 -14.97 -5.58 -3.45
N PRO A 124 -15.62 -6.30 -2.51
CA PRO A 124 -15.33 -7.70 -2.26
C PRO A 124 -15.53 -8.55 -3.52
#